data_AF-A0A7Y2Y7V7-F1
#
_entry.id   AF-A0A7Y2Y7V7-F1
#
_cell.length_a   1.000
_cell.length_b   1.000
_cell.length_c   1.000
_cell.angle_alpha   90.00
_cell.angle_beta   90.00
_cell.angle_gamma   90.00
#
_symmetry.space_group_name_H-M   'P 1'
#
loop_
_entity.id
_entity.type
_entity.pdbx_description
1 polymer ?
#
loop_
_entity_poly.entity_id
_entity_poly.type
_entity_poly.pdbx_seq_one_letter_code
_entity_poly.pdbx_strand_id
1 'polypeptide(L)'
;MYDSKGKKVSGFNFKTAENSILSQPRHFRVGNKDYIVFASEEKLNVLNRKGQTRVAVNERIEFSENDIFLYRNKFTSTNTDGQLIQVDQKGRISKQNLLLPEEHALETTSKTMVTLADNKLTIKGRTIELDFGDYTAPRIFYLRDKIYVSVTDLQSQKVYLFDSQAKPIPNFPVYGNSAMELVNIDKDRKLEFVVKGDNNTVILYQIN
;
A
#
# COMPACT_ATOMS: atom_id res chain seq x y z
N MET A 1 3.79 15.87 -16.55
CA MET A 1 3.98 14.42 -16.70
C MET A 1 5.07 14.17 -17.74
N TYR A 2 6.03 13.31 -17.40
CA TYR A 2 7.12 12.90 -18.28
C TYR A 2 6.97 11.42 -18.61
N ASP A 3 7.41 11.01 -19.81
CA ASP A 3 7.49 9.59 -20.18
C ASP A 3 8.73 8.93 -19.56
N SER A 4 8.91 7.63 -19.81
CA SER A 4 10.06 6.86 -19.32
C SER A 4 11.41 7.32 -19.89
N LYS A 5 11.42 8.23 -20.87
CA LYS A 5 12.61 8.87 -21.46
C LYS A 5 12.79 10.30 -20.96
N GLY A 6 12.01 10.74 -19.97
CA GLY A 6 12.06 12.08 -19.43
C GLY A 6 11.51 13.15 -20.38
N LYS A 7 10.76 12.78 -21.43
CA LYS A 7 10.13 13.74 -22.35
C LYS A 7 8.76 14.13 -21.85
N LYS A 8 8.40 15.41 -22.01
CA LYS A 8 7.08 15.91 -21.63
C LYS A 8 5.99 15.21 -22.46
N VAL A 9 5.03 14.59 -21.78
CA VAL A 9 3.89 13.92 -22.44
C VAL A 9 2.95 14.99 -23.00
N SER A 10 2.69 14.95 -24.30
CA SER A 10 1.70 15.81 -24.95
C SER A 10 0.28 15.35 -24.62
N GLY A 11 -0.63 16.30 -24.34
CA GLY A 11 -2.04 16.01 -24.05
C GLY A 11 -2.39 15.72 -22.59
N PHE A 12 -1.43 15.80 -21.67
CA PHE A 12 -1.70 15.84 -20.23
C PHE A 12 -1.95 17.29 -19.78
N ASN A 13 -3.20 17.63 -19.52
CA ASN A 13 -3.68 19.00 -19.31
C ASN A 13 -3.63 19.46 -17.85
N PHE A 14 -3.35 18.57 -16.90
CA PHE A 14 -3.17 18.97 -15.50
C PHE A 14 -1.82 19.69 -15.37
N LYS A 15 -1.88 21.01 -15.13
CA LYS A 15 -0.69 21.86 -15.05
C LYS A 15 -0.20 22.07 -13.63
N THR A 16 -1.13 22.33 -12.71
CA THR A 16 -0.86 22.66 -11.31
C THR A 16 -1.98 22.11 -10.45
N ALA A 17 -1.62 21.50 -9.32
CA ALA A 17 -2.57 21.35 -8.23
C ALA A 17 -2.79 22.72 -7.60
N GLU A 18 -3.99 22.96 -7.06
CA GLU A 18 -4.27 24.18 -6.30
C GLU A 18 -3.38 24.26 -5.05
N ASN A 19 -3.05 23.09 -4.50
CA ASN A 19 -2.42 22.89 -3.21
C ASN A 19 -1.23 21.92 -3.31
N SER A 20 -0.42 21.83 -2.25
CA SER A 20 0.72 20.91 -2.20
C SER A 20 0.30 19.45 -2.39
N ILE A 21 0.99 18.73 -3.27
CA ILE A 21 0.74 17.28 -3.48
C ILE A 21 1.36 16.52 -2.31
N LEU A 22 0.52 15.81 -1.54
CA LEU A 22 0.95 15.09 -0.34
C LEU A 22 1.25 13.61 -0.60
N SER A 23 0.60 13.00 -1.60
CA SER A 23 0.78 11.58 -1.92
C SER A 23 1.38 11.38 -3.30
N GLN A 24 2.10 10.28 -3.50
CA GLN A 24 2.61 9.91 -4.82
C GLN A 24 1.43 9.66 -5.78
N PRO A 25 1.41 10.28 -6.99
CA PRO A 25 0.40 9.97 -7.99
C PRO A 25 0.43 8.51 -8.44
N ARG A 26 -0.71 7.84 -8.32
CA ARG A 26 -0.88 6.42 -8.67
C ARG A 26 -1.86 6.24 -9.82
N HIS A 27 -1.55 5.31 -10.72
CA HIS A 27 -2.46 4.90 -11.79
C HIS A 27 -3.31 3.71 -11.33
N PHE A 28 -4.61 3.81 -11.54
CA PHE A 28 -5.55 2.72 -11.26
C PHE A 28 -6.42 2.44 -12.48
N ARG A 29 -6.76 1.17 -12.67
CA ARG A 29 -7.75 0.74 -13.65
C ARG A 29 -8.94 0.10 -12.95
N VAL A 30 -10.14 0.61 -13.22
CA VAL A 30 -11.40 0.04 -12.73
C VAL A 30 -12.30 -0.25 -13.94
N GLY A 31 -12.48 -1.53 -14.25
CA GLY A 31 -13.11 -1.97 -15.50
C GLY A 31 -12.36 -1.42 -16.72
N ASN A 32 -13.07 -0.70 -17.58
CA ASN A 32 -12.53 -0.10 -18.81
C ASN A 32 -12.07 1.36 -18.63
N LYS A 33 -11.92 1.83 -17.39
CA LYS A 33 -11.58 3.21 -17.08
C LYS A 33 -10.23 3.29 -16.37
N ASP A 34 -9.40 4.20 -16.85
CA ASP A 34 -8.13 4.57 -16.23
C ASP A 34 -8.29 5.83 -15.36
N TYR A 35 -7.55 5.85 -14.25
CA TYR A 35 -7.54 6.91 -13.26
C TYR A 35 -6.10 7.24 -12.87
N ILE A 36 -5.83 8.52 -12.66
CA ILE A 36 -4.64 9.00 -11.96
C ILE A 36 -5.14 9.65 -10.68
N VAL A 37 -4.68 9.15 -9.54
CA VAL A 37 -5.23 9.52 -8.23
C VAL A 37 -4.11 9.91 -7.27
N PHE A 38 -4.32 11.02 -6.57
CA PHE A 38 -3.42 11.54 -5.52
C PHE A 38 -4.16 12.52 -4.61
N ALA A 39 -3.65 12.67 -3.38
CA ALA A 39 -4.05 13.71 -2.46
C ALA A 39 -3.25 15.00 -2.71
N SER A 40 -3.92 16.15 -2.70
CA SER A 40 -3.30 17.47 -2.58
C SER A 40 -3.94 18.21 -1.40
N GLU A 41 -3.19 18.37 -0.31
CA GLU A 41 -3.74 18.73 1.01
C GLU A 41 -5.01 17.92 1.30
N GLU A 42 -6.13 18.58 1.59
CA GLU A 42 -7.39 17.93 1.98
C GLU A 42 -8.23 17.42 0.79
N LYS A 43 -7.69 17.45 -0.44
CA LYS A 43 -8.44 17.14 -1.67
C LYS A 43 -7.96 15.86 -2.34
N LEU A 44 -8.89 14.94 -2.60
CA LEU A 44 -8.62 13.79 -3.47
C LEU A 44 -8.78 14.17 -4.95
N ASN A 45 -7.67 14.18 -5.70
CA ASN A 45 -7.71 14.40 -7.13
C ASN A 45 -7.90 13.08 -7.86
N VAL A 46 -8.95 12.96 -8.66
CA VAL A 46 -9.24 11.76 -9.47
C VAL A 46 -9.35 12.16 -10.94
N LEU A 47 -8.26 11.99 -11.68
CA LEU A 47 -8.10 12.46 -13.05
C LEU A 47 -8.18 11.31 -14.06
N ASN A 48 -8.45 11.64 -15.31
CA ASN A 48 -8.23 10.73 -16.45
C ASN A 48 -6.76 10.78 -16.93
N ARG A 49 -6.39 9.94 -17.89
CA ARG A 49 -5.04 9.90 -18.50
C ARG A 49 -4.61 11.20 -19.20
N LYS A 50 -5.57 12.10 -19.50
CA LYS A 50 -5.31 13.43 -20.05
C LYS A 50 -5.24 14.52 -18.97
N GLY A 51 -5.25 14.15 -17.69
CA GLY A 51 -5.17 15.09 -16.57
C GLY A 51 -6.44 15.92 -16.35
N GLN A 52 -7.57 15.52 -16.93
CA GLN A 52 -8.85 16.19 -16.67
C GLN A 52 -9.56 15.51 -15.51
N THR A 53 -10.26 16.28 -14.68
CA THR A 53 -11.10 15.74 -13.60
C THR A 53 -12.07 14.70 -14.16
N ARG A 54 -11.97 13.48 -13.64
CA ARG A 54 -12.81 12.35 -14.03
C ARG A 54 -13.90 12.07 -13.01
N VAL A 55 -13.59 12.26 -11.73
CA VAL A 55 -14.52 12.12 -10.62
C VAL A 55 -14.37 13.36 -9.74
N ALA A 56 -15.47 14.06 -9.50
CA ALA A 56 -15.51 15.19 -8.57
C ALA A 56 -15.66 14.65 -7.15
N VAL A 57 -14.74 15.02 -6.26
CA VAL A 57 -14.77 14.70 -4.83
C VAL A 57 -14.89 16.03 -4.11
N ASN A 58 -16.05 16.28 -3.50
CA ASN A 58 -16.39 17.60 -2.95
C ASN A 58 -16.06 17.72 -1.46
N GLU A 59 -15.94 16.59 -0.75
CA GLU A 59 -15.59 16.58 0.66
C GLU A 59 -14.09 16.76 0.84
N ARG A 60 -13.73 17.47 1.90
CA ARG A 60 -12.35 17.62 2.36
C ARG A 60 -11.99 16.45 3.28
N ILE A 61 -10.77 15.94 3.15
CA ILE A 61 -10.26 14.77 3.87
C ILE A 61 -8.88 15.10 4.42
N GLU A 62 -8.72 15.09 5.74
CA GLU A 62 -7.42 15.21 6.40
C GLU A 62 -6.66 13.88 6.28
N PHE A 63 -5.97 13.65 5.16
CA PHE A 63 -5.30 12.37 4.91
C PHE A 63 -4.20 12.09 5.93
N SER A 64 -4.09 10.81 6.34
CA SER A 64 -2.87 10.29 6.97
C SER A 64 -1.71 10.27 5.95
N GLU A 65 -0.50 9.94 6.39
CA GLU A 65 0.67 9.80 5.50
C GLU A 65 0.60 8.61 4.53
N ASN A 66 -0.43 7.76 4.67
CA ASN A 66 -0.64 6.62 3.79
C ASN A 66 -0.93 7.03 2.34
N ASP A 67 -0.37 6.26 1.42
CA ASP A 67 -0.67 6.38 0.00
C ASP A 67 -2.16 6.15 -0.31
N ILE A 68 -2.55 6.50 -1.54
CA ILE A 68 -3.86 6.11 -2.07
C ILE A 68 -3.76 4.72 -2.69
N PHE A 69 -4.73 3.86 -2.44
CA PHE A 69 -4.82 2.51 -2.98
C PHE A 69 -6.14 2.23 -3.68
N LEU A 70 -6.24 1.07 -4.31
CA LEU A 70 -7.49 0.56 -4.87
C LEU A 70 -7.94 -0.68 -4.10
N TYR A 71 -9.04 -0.55 -3.37
CA TYR A 71 -9.64 -1.63 -2.60
C TYR A 71 -11.13 -1.73 -2.93
N ARG A 72 -11.61 -2.93 -3.30
CA ARG A 72 -13.01 -3.17 -3.70
C ARG A 72 -13.54 -2.17 -4.73
N ASN A 73 -12.74 -1.86 -5.74
CA ASN A 73 -13.05 -0.90 -6.82
C ASN A 73 -13.29 0.56 -6.36
N LYS A 74 -12.81 0.93 -5.16
CA LYS A 74 -12.84 2.29 -4.63
C LYS A 74 -11.43 2.79 -4.34
N PHE A 75 -11.20 4.08 -4.58
CA PHE A 75 -9.98 4.76 -4.16
C PHE A 75 -10.00 4.84 -2.64
N THR A 76 -8.98 4.30 -2.00
CA THR A 76 -8.98 4.01 -0.56
C THR A 76 -7.72 4.55 0.07
N SER A 77 -7.86 5.23 1.20
CA SER A 77 -6.78 5.65 2.09
C SER A 77 -7.35 5.79 3.50
N THR A 78 -6.63 6.43 4.40
CA THR A 78 -7.04 6.72 5.77
C THR A 78 -6.88 8.20 6.07
N ASN A 79 -7.60 8.68 7.08
CA ASN A 79 -7.41 10.02 7.63
C ASN A 79 -6.63 10.00 8.94
N THR A 80 -6.30 11.18 9.45
CA THR A 80 -5.62 11.41 10.75
C THR A 80 -6.44 10.90 11.94
N ASP A 81 -7.77 10.83 11.84
CA ASP A 81 -8.66 10.23 12.85
C ASP A 81 -8.69 8.69 12.86
N GLY A 82 -7.87 8.03 12.03
CA GLY A 82 -7.82 6.57 11.96
C GLY A 82 -9.05 5.93 11.28
N GLN A 83 -9.76 6.66 10.43
CA GLN A 83 -10.87 6.16 9.63
C GLN A 83 -10.39 5.71 8.25
N LEU A 84 -10.93 4.60 7.77
CA LEU A 84 -10.84 4.19 6.37
C LEU A 84 -11.74 5.10 5.52
N ILE A 85 -11.13 5.79 4.57
CA ILE A 85 -11.80 6.65 3.61
C ILE A 85 -11.84 5.93 2.27
N GLN A 86 -13.04 5.75 1.71
CA GLN A 86 -13.19 5.19 0.36
C GLN A 86 -14.05 6.08 -0.52
N VAL A 87 -13.57 6.33 -1.74
CA VAL A 87 -14.27 7.11 -2.76
C VAL A 87 -14.57 6.23 -3.96
N ASP A 88 -15.84 6.18 -4.38
CA ASP A 88 -16.26 5.41 -5.54
C ASP A 88 -16.08 6.17 -6.87
N GLN A 89 -16.36 5.50 -8.00
CA GLN A 89 -16.25 6.11 -9.34
C GLN A 89 -17.27 7.23 -9.61
N LYS A 90 -18.21 7.49 -8.70
CA LYS A 90 -19.19 8.58 -8.75
C LYS A 90 -18.85 9.72 -7.79
N GLY A 91 -17.75 9.61 -7.05
CA GLY A 91 -17.31 10.62 -6.09
C GLY A 91 -17.99 10.50 -4.73
N ARG A 92 -18.75 9.43 -4.48
CA ARG A 92 -19.38 9.19 -3.18
C ARG A 92 -18.36 8.65 -2.21
N ILE A 93 -18.35 9.22 -1.01
CA ILE A 93 -17.42 8.88 0.06
C ILE A 93 -18.11 7.96 1.06
N SER A 94 -17.39 6.95 1.53
CA SER A 94 -17.75 6.17 2.70
C SER A 94 -16.59 6.21 3.70
N LYS A 95 -16.90 6.51 4.95
CA LYS A 95 -15.96 6.52 6.07
C LYS A 95 -16.28 5.35 7.00
N GLN A 96 -15.26 4.62 7.43
CA GLN A 96 -15.39 3.57 8.43
C GLN A 96 -14.33 3.78 9.50
N ASN A 97 -14.74 3.96 10.75
CA ASN A 97 -13.79 4.06 11.85
C ASN A 97 -13.09 2.71 12.07
N LEU A 98 -11.77 2.68 11.96
CA LEU A 98 -10.95 1.50 12.21
C LEU A 98 -10.25 1.54 13.58
N LEU A 99 -10.44 2.64 14.35
CA LEU A 99 -9.78 2.88 15.63
C LEU A 99 -8.24 2.81 15.49
N LEU A 100 -7.71 3.26 14.36
CA LEU A 100 -6.27 3.38 14.16
C LEU A 100 -5.78 4.64 14.88
N PRO A 101 -4.60 4.60 15.54
CA PRO A 101 -3.94 5.82 16.01
C PRO A 101 -3.50 6.69 14.83
N GLU A 102 -2.97 7.88 15.09
CA GLU A 102 -2.49 8.78 14.03
C GLU A 102 -1.34 8.17 13.21
N GLU A 103 -0.40 7.49 13.88
CA GLU A 103 0.68 6.74 13.26
C GLU A 103 0.24 5.31 12.93
N HIS A 104 -0.09 5.08 11.67
CA HIS A 104 -0.43 3.74 11.18
C HIS A 104 -0.08 3.58 9.70
N ALA A 105 0.14 2.34 9.30
CA ALA A 105 0.36 1.96 7.92
C ALA A 105 -0.85 1.20 7.34
N LEU A 106 -1.11 1.43 6.06
CA LEU A 106 -2.15 0.79 5.26
C LEU A 106 -1.53 0.24 3.97
N GLU A 107 -1.85 -1.00 3.63
CA GLU A 107 -1.55 -1.58 2.32
C GLU A 107 -2.79 -2.33 1.83
N THR A 108 -3.13 -2.21 0.55
CA THR A 108 -4.29 -2.92 -0.01
C THR A 108 -4.04 -3.49 -1.39
N THR A 109 -4.74 -4.57 -1.69
CA THR A 109 -5.02 -5.05 -3.05
C THR A 109 -6.50 -4.86 -3.34
N SER A 110 -6.98 -5.32 -4.50
CA SER A 110 -8.41 -5.29 -4.82
C SER A 110 -9.30 -6.03 -3.81
N LYS A 111 -8.77 -7.03 -3.09
CA LYS A 111 -9.52 -7.95 -2.21
C LYS A 111 -9.00 -8.05 -0.78
N THR A 112 -7.81 -7.51 -0.49
CA THR A 112 -7.18 -7.61 0.83
C THR A 112 -6.79 -6.23 1.30
N MET A 113 -7.06 -5.98 2.57
CA MET A 113 -6.63 -4.79 3.30
C MET A 113 -5.79 -5.26 4.48
N VAL A 114 -4.65 -4.61 4.67
CA VAL A 114 -3.74 -4.82 5.79
C VAL A 114 -3.50 -3.47 6.45
N THR A 115 -3.63 -3.43 7.77
CA THR A 115 -3.24 -2.27 8.57
C THR A 115 -2.23 -2.70 9.61
N LEU A 116 -1.30 -1.82 9.93
CA LEU A 116 -0.34 -1.99 11.02
C LEU A 116 -0.30 -0.70 11.83
N ALA A 117 -0.49 -0.81 13.13
CA ALA A 117 -0.35 0.29 14.07
C ALA A 117 0.26 -0.28 15.35
N ASP A 118 1.27 0.40 15.89
CA ASP A 118 2.12 -0.13 16.96
C ASP A 118 2.61 -1.55 16.61
N ASN A 119 2.31 -2.53 17.46
CA ASN A 119 2.59 -3.95 17.27
C ASN A 119 1.37 -4.76 16.77
N LYS A 120 0.28 -4.11 16.33
CA LYS A 120 -0.96 -4.79 15.91
C LYS A 120 -1.08 -4.85 14.39
N LEU A 121 -0.83 -6.02 13.82
CA LEU A 121 -1.02 -6.30 12.40
C LEU A 121 -2.42 -6.87 12.14
N THR A 122 -3.22 -6.19 11.32
CA THR A 122 -4.56 -6.65 10.96
C THR A 122 -4.63 -7.04 9.48
N ILE A 123 -4.86 -8.33 9.19
CA ILE A 123 -4.97 -8.87 7.82
C ILE A 123 -6.41 -9.32 7.58
N LYS A 124 -7.10 -8.68 6.62
CA LYS A 124 -8.51 -8.99 6.29
C LYS A 124 -9.44 -8.99 7.52
N GLY A 125 -9.21 -8.07 8.46
CA GLY A 125 -9.99 -7.93 9.69
C GLY A 125 -9.61 -8.90 10.82
N ARG A 126 -8.55 -9.69 10.66
CA ARG A 126 -7.98 -10.51 11.74
C ARG A 126 -6.74 -9.83 12.29
N THR A 127 -6.76 -9.49 13.56
CA THR A 127 -5.65 -8.83 14.24
C THR A 127 -4.77 -9.87 14.93
N ILE A 128 -3.46 -9.74 14.73
CA ILE A 128 -2.44 -10.43 15.50
C ILE A 128 -1.57 -9.39 16.20
N GLU A 129 -1.13 -9.73 17.39
CA GLU A 129 -0.22 -8.92 18.18
C GLU A 129 1.20 -9.46 18.00
N LEU A 130 2.09 -8.59 17.53
CA LEU A 130 3.51 -8.86 17.37
C LEU A 130 4.25 -8.41 18.64
N ASP A 131 5.54 -8.74 18.73
CA ASP A 131 6.40 -8.14 19.75
C ASP A 131 6.47 -6.62 19.57
N PHE A 132 6.73 -5.87 20.63
CA PHE A 132 7.01 -4.44 20.49
C PHE A 132 8.30 -4.25 19.69
N GLY A 133 8.25 -3.38 18.68
CA GLY A 133 9.37 -3.14 17.77
C GLY A 133 9.07 -1.99 16.81
N ASP A 134 10.06 -1.65 15.99
CA ASP A 134 9.94 -0.64 14.93
C ASP A 134 9.66 -1.34 13.60
N TYR A 135 8.45 -1.21 13.07
CA TYR A 135 8.02 -1.98 11.92
C TYR A 135 7.98 -1.18 10.62
N THR A 136 8.47 -1.80 9.54
CA THR A 136 8.17 -1.32 8.19
C THR A 136 6.67 -1.38 7.89
N ALA A 137 6.19 -0.48 7.03
CA ALA A 137 4.85 -0.62 6.44
C ALA A 137 4.62 -2.02 5.83
N PRO A 138 3.40 -2.59 5.94
CA PRO A 138 3.12 -3.92 5.45
C PRO A 138 3.23 -4.00 3.93
N ARG A 139 3.69 -5.15 3.43
CA ARG A 139 3.73 -5.45 1.99
C ARG A 139 2.81 -6.63 1.70
N ILE A 140 2.01 -6.53 0.63
CA ILE A 140 1.15 -7.63 0.18
C ILE A 140 1.70 -8.18 -1.14
N PHE A 141 1.95 -9.49 -1.18
CA PHE A 141 2.34 -10.20 -2.40
C PHE A 141 1.22 -11.15 -2.82
N TYR A 142 0.80 -11.07 -4.07
CA TYR A 142 -0.14 -12.02 -4.69
C TYR A 142 0.62 -12.92 -5.66
N LEU A 143 0.95 -14.12 -5.22
CA LEU A 143 1.78 -15.07 -5.98
C LEU A 143 1.09 -16.44 -6.00
N ARG A 144 0.91 -17.00 -7.20
CA ARG A 144 0.30 -18.32 -7.43
C ARG A 144 -1.01 -18.53 -6.66
N ASP A 145 -1.93 -17.58 -6.81
CA ASP A 145 -3.25 -17.55 -6.17
C ASP A 145 -3.25 -17.56 -4.63
N LYS A 146 -2.10 -17.21 -4.03
CA LYS A 146 -1.95 -17.02 -2.59
C LYS A 146 -1.56 -15.58 -2.28
N ILE A 147 -1.99 -15.13 -1.11
CA ILE A 147 -1.60 -13.85 -0.55
C ILE A 147 -0.62 -14.10 0.58
N TYR A 148 0.49 -13.37 0.51
CA TYR A 148 1.49 -13.26 1.54
C TYR A 148 1.53 -11.83 2.04
N VAL A 149 1.63 -11.65 3.35
CA VAL A 149 1.75 -10.34 4.00
C VAL A 149 3.04 -10.34 4.80
N SER A 150 3.92 -9.36 4.55
CA SER A 150 5.16 -9.21 5.32
C SER A 150 5.22 -7.88 6.04
N VAL A 151 5.86 -7.92 7.20
CA VAL A 151 6.33 -6.75 7.95
C VAL A 151 7.73 -7.09 8.47
N THR A 152 8.61 -6.11 8.59
CA THR A 152 9.93 -6.30 9.16
C THR A 152 10.05 -5.43 10.40
N ASP A 153 10.40 -6.05 11.53
CA ASP A 153 10.86 -5.34 12.72
C ASP A 153 12.33 -4.94 12.49
N LEU A 154 12.59 -3.65 12.26
CA LEU A 154 13.89 -3.05 12.05
C LEU A 154 14.73 -3.02 13.33
N GLN A 155 14.09 -2.99 14.50
CA GLN A 155 14.78 -2.98 15.79
C GLN A 155 15.38 -4.36 16.09
N SER A 156 14.60 -5.43 15.92
CA SER A 156 15.07 -6.80 16.15
C SER A 156 15.59 -7.52 14.90
N GLN A 157 15.55 -6.84 13.74
CA GLN A 157 15.98 -7.35 12.43
C GLN A 157 15.27 -8.65 12.04
N LYS A 158 13.96 -8.71 12.31
CA LYS A 158 13.10 -9.86 12.07
C LYS A 158 12.09 -9.56 10.97
N VAL A 159 12.19 -10.30 9.88
CA VAL A 159 11.22 -10.29 8.79
C VAL A 159 10.14 -11.33 9.13
N TYR A 160 8.90 -10.88 9.21
CA TYR A 160 7.74 -11.74 9.40
C TYR A 160 7.01 -11.97 8.09
N LEU A 161 6.39 -13.15 7.95
CA LEU A 161 5.56 -13.48 6.80
C LEU A 161 4.32 -14.24 7.24
N PHE A 162 3.16 -13.80 6.77
CA PHE A 162 1.86 -14.35 7.09
C PHE A 162 1.06 -14.69 5.84
N ASP A 163 0.14 -15.63 5.95
CA ASP A 163 -0.87 -15.89 4.93
C ASP A 163 -2.07 -14.92 5.03
N SER A 164 -3.02 -15.04 4.10
CA SER A 164 -4.26 -14.24 4.10
C SER A 164 -5.18 -14.43 5.32
N GLN A 165 -4.91 -15.45 6.15
CA GLN A 165 -5.65 -15.79 7.36
C GLN A 165 -4.95 -15.28 8.63
N ALA A 166 -3.88 -14.48 8.47
CA ALA A 166 -2.99 -13.99 9.52
C ALA A 166 -2.20 -15.11 10.22
N LYS A 167 -2.01 -16.26 9.56
CA LYS A 167 -1.18 -17.35 10.10
C LYS A 167 0.27 -17.17 9.67
N PRO A 168 1.24 -17.34 10.58
CA PRO A 168 2.65 -17.26 10.22
C PRO A 168 3.01 -18.36 9.23
N ILE A 169 3.81 -18.03 8.22
CA ILE A 169 4.42 -19.01 7.32
C ILE A 169 5.51 -19.78 8.09
N PRO A 170 5.63 -21.11 7.92
CA PRO A 170 6.64 -21.90 8.60
C PRO A 170 8.06 -21.32 8.44
N ASN A 171 8.86 -21.43 9.51
CA ASN A 171 10.24 -20.94 9.61
C ASN A 171 10.39 -19.41 9.62
N PHE A 172 9.30 -18.64 9.74
CA PHE A 172 9.34 -17.21 10.05
C PHE A 172 9.12 -16.94 11.55
N PRO A 173 9.65 -15.84 12.10
CA PRO A 173 10.44 -14.82 11.40
C PRO A 173 11.87 -15.26 11.06
N VAL A 174 12.48 -14.56 10.11
CA VAL A 174 13.87 -14.75 9.64
C VAL A 174 14.64 -13.44 9.71
N TYR A 175 15.97 -13.51 9.65
CA TYR A 175 16.81 -12.33 9.69
C TYR A 175 16.62 -11.40 8.48
N GLY A 176 16.56 -10.09 8.72
CA GLY A 176 16.57 -9.05 7.69
C GLY A 176 16.27 -7.66 8.25
N ASN A 177 16.80 -6.63 7.58
CA ASN A 177 16.79 -5.24 8.04
C ASN A 177 16.26 -4.29 6.93
N SER A 178 15.20 -4.72 6.26
CA SER A 178 14.41 -3.91 5.34
C SER A 178 13.05 -4.53 5.09
N ALA A 179 12.16 -3.79 4.45
CA ALA A 179 11.00 -4.40 3.79
C ALA A 179 11.48 -5.50 2.82
N MET A 180 10.73 -6.59 2.78
CA MET A 180 10.98 -7.73 1.91
C MET A 180 10.46 -7.47 0.50
N GLU A 181 11.11 -8.05 -0.50
CA GLU A 181 10.56 -8.25 -1.84
C GLU A 181 10.48 -9.75 -2.14
N LEU A 182 9.26 -10.28 -2.34
CA LEU A 182 8.99 -11.70 -2.55
C LEU A 182 8.56 -11.95 -4.00
N VAL A 183 9.19 -12.91 -4.67
CA VAL A 183 8.99 -13.21 -6.09
C VAL A 183 9.33 -14.69 -6.36
N ASN A 184 9.01 -15.20 -7.56
CA ASN A 184 9.59 -16.44 -8.07
C ASN A 184 10.66 -16.08 -9.10
N ILE A 185 11.94 -16.28 -8.77
CA ILE A 185 13.08 -15.83 -9.59
C ILE A 185 13.49 -16.91 -10.59
N ASP A 186 13.20 -18.17 -10.31
CA ASP A 186 13.59 -19.28 -11.16
C ASP A 186 12.38 -20.08 -11.70
N LYS A 187 12.67 -21.27 -12.27
CA LYS A 187 11.67 -22.12 -12.96
C LYS A 187 10.94 -23.06 -12.01
N ASP A 188 11.34 -23.16 -10.76
CA ASP A 188 10.78 -24.09 -9.80
C ASP A 188 9.48 -23.57 -9.17
N ARG A 189 8.99 -24.29 -8.15
CA ARG A 189 7.77 -23.95 -7.40
C ARG A 189 8.04 -23.35 -6.03
N LYS A 190 9.27 -23.07 -5.67
CA LYS A 190 9.58 -22.33 -4.47
C LYS A 190 9.41 -20.84 -4.77
N LEU A 191 9.46 -20.06 -3.70
CA LEU A 191 9.41 -18.60 -3.77
C LEU A 191 10.65 -18.09 -3.09
N GLU A 192 11.26 -17.07 -3.66
CA GLU A 192 12.45 -16.44 -3.14
C GLU A 192 12.11 -15.03 -2.69
N PHE A 193 12.82 -14.57 -1.67
CA PHE A 193 12.70 -13.18 -1.28
C PHE A 193 14.05 -12.56 -0.98
N VAL A 194 14.09 -11.25 -1.18
CA VAL A 194 15.26 -10.42 -0.97
C VAL A 194 14.97 -9.42 0.14
N VAL A 195 15.94 -9.28 1.04
CA VAL A 195 15.99 -8.25 2.09
C VAL A 195 17.42 -7.70 2.20
N LYS A 196 17.54 -6.51 2.76
CA LYS A 196 18.84 -5.99 3.20
C LYS A 196 19.25 -6.71 4.48
N GLY A 197 20.51 -7.09 4.62
CA GLY A 197 21.10 -7.50 5.90
C GLY A 197 21.76 -6.33 6.62
N ASP A 198 22.67 -6.62 7.55
CA ASP A 198 23.58 -5.60 8.08
C ASP A 198 24.59 -5.15 7.03
N ASN A 199 25.05 -3.91 7.15
CA ASN A 199 25.97 -3.26 6.21
C ASN A 199 25.41 -3.26 4.77
N ASN A 200 26.26 -3.08 3.75
CA ASN A 200 25.88 -3.11 2.33
C ASN A 200 25.58 -4.53 1.81
N THR A 201 24.88 -5.35 2.60
CA THR A 201 24.57 -6.74 2.27
C THR A 201 23.13 -6.88 1.78
N VAL A 202 22.95 -7.71 0.75
CA VAL A 202 21.65 -8.15 0.26
C VAL A 202 21.57 -9.66 0.46
N ILE A 203 20.49 -10.13 1.07
CA ILE A 203 20.28 -11.55 1.39
C ILE A 203 19.13 -12.08 0.56
N LEU A 204 19.39 -13.19 -0.12
CA LEU A 204 18.41 -13.96 -0.86
C LEU A 204 18.05 -15.22 -0.07
N TYR A 205 16.78 -15.39 0.22
CA TYR A 205 16.22 -16.58 0.86
C TYR A 205 15.32 -17.33 -0.11
N GLN A 206 15.18 -18.63 0.11
CA GLN A 206 14.18 -19.48 -0.57
C GLN A 206 13.26 -20.10 0.49
N ILE A 207 11.95 -19.98 0.28
CA ILE A 207 10.92 -20.55 1.15
C ILE A 207 10.77 -22.05 0.80
N ASN A 208 10.92 -22.92 1.81
CA ASN A 208 10.78 -24.38 1.66
C ASN A 208 9.34 -24.86 1.79
#